data_AF-A0A3R6DIK6-F1
#
_entry.id   AF-A0A3R6DIK6-F1
#
_cell.length_a   1.000
_cell.length_b   1.000
_cell.length_c   1.000
_cell.angle_alpha   90.00
_cell.angle_beta   90.00
_cell.angle_gamma   90.00
#
_symmetry.space_group_name_H-M   'P 1'
#
loop_
_entity.id
_entity.type
_entity.pdbx_description
1 polymer ?
#
loop_
_entity_poly.entity_id
_entity_poly.type
_entity_poly.pdbx_seq_one_letter_code
_entity_poly.pdbx_strand_id
1 'polypeptide(L)'
;MFFNENIVIEYSEDLYNDFIMQLGGKRFGHGLFNSFSKDNVKKWTEIVSEAYPEFQNLFKIFGYDWLGRCFGIDLRKSTYGNILMFEIGTNDVLEIPCTFDKFLNEEIPLYADVC
;
A
#
# COMPACT_ATOMS: atom_id res chain seq x y z
N MET A 1 -13.99 -24.18 -24.22
CA MET A 1 -14.89 -23.50 -23.26
C MET A 1 -14.08 -23.31 -21.99
N PHE A 2 -13.45 -22.14 -21.82
CA PHE A 2 -12.43 -21.84 -20.79
C PHE A 2 -13.05 -21.17 -19.54
N PHE A 3 -14.25 -21.58 -19.15
CA PHE A 3 -14.95 -21.00 -18.00
C PHE A 3 -15.31 -22.12 -17.04
N ASN A 4 -14.34 -22.71 -16.35
CA ASN A 4 -14.63 -23.50 -15.15
C ASN A 4 -13.41 -23.84 -14.29
N GLU A 5 -12.46 -22.92 -14.14
CA GLU A 5 -11.63 -22.97 -12.94
C GLU A 5 -12.33 -22.11 -11.89
N ASN A 6 -13.07 -22.76 -11.00
CA ASN A 6 -13.44 -22.14 -9.73
C ASN A 6 -12.13 -21.90 -8.98
N ILE A 7 -11.54 -20.73 -9.19
CA ILE A 7 -10.41 -20.30 -8.37
C ILE A 7 -10.98 -20.14 -6.96
N VAL A 8 -10.72 -21.14 -6.11
CA VAL A 8 -10.98 -21.03 -4.68
C VAL A 8 -10.00 -20.00 -4.17
N ILE A 9 -10.48 -18.77 -3.96
CA ILE A 9 -9.71 -17.72 -3.32
C ILE A 9 -9.73 -18.04 -1.83
N GLU A 10 -8.68 -18.68 -1.33
CA GLU A 10 -8.43 -18.79 0.11
C GLU A 10 -7.96 -17.42 0.62
N TYR A 11 -8.83 -16.75 1.38
CA TYR A 11 -8.49 -15.53 2.10
C TYR A 11 -7.75 -15.90 3.39
N SER A 12 -6.62 -15.27 3.66
CA SER A 12 -5.78 -15.59 4.81
C SER A 12 -6.28 -14.97 6.14
N GLU A 13 -7.49 -14.41 6.14
CA GLU A 13 -8.05 -13.53 7.20
C GLU A 13 -7.20 -12.26 7.50
N ASP A 14 -6.16 -12.01 6.71
CA ASP A 14 -5.30 -10.81 6.79
C ASP A 14 -5.42 -10.07 5.46
N LEU A 15 -6.21 -8.99 5.48
CA LEU A 15 -6.50 -8.15 4.31
C LEU A 15 -5.23 -7.67 3.60
N TYR A 16 -4.15 -7.40 4.35
CA TYR A 16 -2.88 -6.97 3.76
C TYR A 16 -2.24 -8.10 2.96
N ASN A 17 -2.17 -9.31 3.52
CA ASN A 17 -1.58 -10.46 2.84
C ASN A 17 -2.39 -10.82 1.59
N ASP A 18 -3.72 -10.83 1.70
CA ASP A 18 -4.62 -11.09 0.57
C ASP A 18 -4.42 -10.04 -0.52
N PHE A 19 -4.29 -8.76 -0.15
CA PHE A 19 -4.00 -7.69 -1.10
C PHE A 19 -2.66 -7.91 -1.82
N ILE A 20 -1.57 -8.16 -1.10
CA ILE A 20 -0.25 -8.38 -1.72
C ILE A 20 -0.26 -9.65 -2.60
N MET A 21 -0.92 -10.72 -2.17
CA MET A 21 -0.97 -11.98 -2.92
C MET A 21 -1.82 -11.89 -4.19
N GLN A 22 -3.01 -11.28 -4.11
CA GLN A 22 -3.96 -11.27 -5.22
C GLN A 22 -3.77 -10.07 -6.15
N LEU A 23 -3.30 -8.95 -5.61
CA LEU A 23 -3.25 -7.67 -6.29
C LEU A 23 -1.85 -7.09 -6.38
N GLY A 24 -0.81 -7.69 -5.79
CA GLY A 24 0.56 -7.18 -5.87
C GLY A 24 1.09 -7.07 -7.30
N GLY A 25 1.77 -5.95 -7.62
CA GLY A 25 2.30 -5.66 -8.94
C GLY A 25 1.28 -5.18 -9.97
N LYS A 26 0.01 -4.99 -9.57
CA LYS A 26 -1.02 -4.43 -10.42
C LYS A 26 -0.95 -2.90 -10.44
N ARG A 27 -1.47 -2.34 -11.54
CA ARG A 27 -1.61 -0.91 -11.78
C ARG A 27 -3.09 -0.56 -11.82
N PHE A 28 -3.47 0.47 -11.10
CA PHE A 28 -4.84 0.93 -10.96
C PHE A 28 -4.95 2.37 -11.49
N GLY A 29 -6.10 2.72 -12.08
CA GLY A 29 -6.33 4.07 -12.61
C GLY A 29 -5.27 4.52 -13.62
N HIS A 30 -4.90 3.66 -14.58
CA HIS A 30 -3.83 3.92 -15.56
C HIS A 30 -2.43 4.20 -14.97
N GLY A 31 -2.17 3.71 -13.75
CA GLY A 31 -0.88 3.88 -13.07
C GLY A 31 -0.89 4.98 -12.01
N LEU A 32 -2.04 5.59 -11.75
CA LEU A 32 -2.29 6.47 -10.62
C LEU A 32 -1.81 5.85 -9.31
N PHE A 33 -2.14 4.57 -9.10
CA PHE A 33 -1.71 3.78 -7.96
C PHE A 33 -1.19 2.43 -8.44
N ASN A 34 -0.10 1.97 -7.84
CA ASN A 34 0.57 0.73 -8.17
C ASN A 34 0.84 -0.03 -6.87
N SER A 35 0.44 -1.30 -6.81
CA SER A 35 0.71 -2.13 -5.64
C SER A 35 2.11 -2.73 -5.71
N PHE A 36 2.78 -2.85 -4.56
CA PHE A 36 4.03 -3.60 -4.52
C PHE A 36 3.76 -5.08 -4.78
N SER A 37 4.56 -5.70 -5.65
CA SER A 37 4.53 -7.15 -5.84
C SER A 37 5.14 -7.85 -4.64
N LYS A 38 4.78 -9.13 -4.45
CA LYS A 38 5.40 -10.00 -3.43
C LYS A 38 6.94 -10.02 -3.51
N ASP A 39 7.49 -9.95 -4.73
CA ASP A 39 8.94 -9.98 -4.95
C ASP A 39 9.63 -8.66 -4.57
N ASN A 40 8.92 -7.54 -4.66
CA ASN A 40 9.49 -6.21 -4.47
C ASN A 40 9.13 -5.58 -3.12
N VAL A 41 8.05 -6.03 -2.45
CA VAL A 41 7.58 -5.42 -1.20
C VAL A 41 8.65 -5.45 -0.11
N LYS A 42 9.42 -6.55 0.01
CA LYS A 42 10.51 -6.64 0.98
C LYS A 42 11.60 -5.59 0.72
N LYS A 43 12.06 -5.51 -0.53
CA LYS A 43 13.09 -4.55 -0.94
C LYS A 43 12.66 -3.10 -0.66
N TRP A 44 11.43 -2.76 -1.00
CA TRP A 44 10.93 -1.41 -0.76
C TRP A 44 10.71 -1.11 0.72
N THR A 45 10.33 -2.10 1.53
CA THR A 45 10.25 -1.94 3.00
C THR A 45 11.61 -1.57 3.57
N GLU A 46 12.67 -2.23 3.09
CA GLU A 46 14.06 -1.94 3.49
C GLU A 46 14.45 -0.51 3.08
N ILE A 47 14.24 -0.12 1.82
CA ILE A 47 14.54 1.22 1.32
C ILE A 47 13.81 2.31 2.12
N VAL A 48 12.51 2.15 2.36
CA VAL A 48 11.72 3.12 3.13
C VAL A 48 12.17 3.14 4.59
N SER A 49 12.49 2.00 5.19
CA SER A 49 13.00 1.94 6.57
C SER A 49 14.36 2.63 6.72
N GLU A 50 15.22 2.55 5.71
CA GLU A 50 16.51 3.24 5.69
C GLU A 50 16.34 4.77 5.54
N ALA A 51 15.37 5.20 4.72
CA ALA A 51 15.07 6.61 4.52
C ALA A 51 14.36 7.25 5.73
N TYR A 52 13.53 6.48 6.44
CA TYR A 52 12.73 6.93 7.59
C TYR A 52 12.94 6.05 8.83
N PRO A 53 14.12 6.13 9.48
CA PRO A 53 14.48 5.24 10.58
C PRO A 53 13.52 5.28 11.77
N GLU A 54 12.84 6.40 12.00
CA GLU A 54 11.85 6.56 13.07
C GLU A 54 10.58 5.70 12.89
N PHE A 55 10.35 5.20 11.67
CA PHE A 55 9.25 4.29 11.33
C PHE A 55 9.71 2.83 11.19
N GLN A 56 10.97 2.52 11.47
CA GLN A 56 11.50 1.16 11.30
C GLN A 56 10.68 0.12 12.09
N ASN A 57 10.20 -0.92 11.40
CA ASN A 57 9.31 -1.97 11.95
C ASN A 57 7.93 -1.48 12.41
N LEU A 58 7.53 -0.25 12.08
CA LEU A 58 6.27 0.37 12.49
C LEU A 58 5.28 0.55 11.34
N PHE A 59 5.54 -0.04 10.17
CA PHE A 59 4.64 0.01 9.03
C PHE A 59 4.65 -1.27 8.18
N LYS A 60 3.62 -1.42 7.34
CA LYS A 60 3.61 -2.37 6.21
C LYS A 60 3.32 -1.61 4.91
N ILE A 61 4.31 -1.47 4.02
CA ILE A 61 4.06 -0.84 2.71
C ILE A 61 3.22 -1.74 1.81
N PHE A 62 2.38 -1.12 0.99
CA PHE A 62 1.47 -1.84 0.10
C PHE A 62 1.44 -1.27 -1.32
N GLY A 63 1.78 0.00 -1.54
CA GLY A 63 1.80 0.56 -2.89
C GLY A 63 2.45 1.94 -2.97
N TYR A 64 2.43 2.49 -4.17
CA TYR A 64 3.02 3.78 -4.52
C TYR A 64 2.26 4.40 -5.70
N ASP A 65 2.32 5.72 -5.80
CA ASP A 65 1.76 6.47 -6.93
C ASP A 65 2.82 6.85 -7.96
N TRP A 66 2.40 7.56 -9.00
CA TRP A 66 3.27 7.98 -10.10
C TRP A 66 4.26 9.10 -9.72
N LEU A 67 4.06 9.80 -8.61
CA LEU A 67 5.06 10.72 -8.03
C LEU A 67 6.13 9.96 -7.22
N GLY A 68 5.94 8.66 -7.01
CA GLY A 68 6.86 7.83 -6.23
C GLY A 68 6.63 7.93 -4.72
N ARG A 69 5.52 8.53 -4.28
CA ARG A 69 5.13 8.50 -2.86
C ARG A 69 4.76 7.08 -2.50
N CYS A 70 5.32 6.58 -1.39
CA CYS A 70 5.07 5.22 -0.93
C CYS A 70 3.99 5.25 0.17
N PHE A 71 3.10 4.27 0.15
CA PHE A 71 2.01 4.15 1.12
C PHE A 71 2.20 2.90 1.98
N GLY A 72 2.00 3.06 3.29
CA GLY A 72 2.06 1.96 4.25
C GLY A 72 0.99 2.05 5.32
N ILE A 73 0.58 0.90 5.83
CA ILE A 73 -0.30 0.81 6.99
C ILE A 73 0.53 1.15 8.22
N ASP A 74 0.06 2.09 9.03
CA ASP A 74 0.66 2.41 10.31
C ASP A 74 0.40 1.30 11.34
N LEU A 75 1.46 0.77 11.96
CA LEU A 75 1.36 -0.26 13.01
C LEU A 75 1.56 0.32 14.41
N ARG A 76 1.76 1.63 14.56
CA ARG A 76 1.88 2.28 15.86
C ARG A 76 0.55 2.18 16.60
N LYS A 77 0.60 1.69 17.86
CA LYS A 77 -0.58 1.38 18.68
C LYS A 77 -1.54 2.55 18.93
N SER A 78 -1.08 3.79 18.76
CA SER A 78 -1.87 5.01 18.96
C SER A 78 -2.66 5.44 17.73
N THR A 79 -2.56 4.72 16.61
CA THR A 79 -3.23 5.07 15.36
C THR A 79 -4.41 4.14 15.09
N TYR A 80 -5.48 4.66 14.51
CA TYR A 80 -6.68 3.89 14.18
C TYR A 80 -6.54 3.20 12.81
N GLY A 81 -5.39 2.57 12.56
CA GLY A 81 -5.10 1.93 11.26
C GLY A 81 -4.91 2.94 10.12
N ASN A 82 -4.35 4.12 10.45
CA ASN A 82 -4.05 5.19 9.50
C ASN A 82 -3.11 4.71 8.38
N ILE A 83 -3.10 5.45 7.27
CA ILE A 83 -2.11 5.28 6.22
C ILE A 83 -0.99 6.31 6.40
N LEU A 84 0.25 5.83 6.31
CA LEU A 84 1.45 6.65 6.18
C LEU A 84 1.72 6.88 4.70
N MET A 85 1.89 8.14 4.30
CA MET A 85 2.40 8.54 3.00
C MET A 85 3.83 9.04 3.16
N PHE A 86 4.78 8.27 2.63
CA PHE A 86 6.20 8.60 2.60
C PHE A 86 6.52 9.38 1.32
N GLU A 87 6.79 10.67 1.46
CA GLU A 87 7.18 11.53 0.35
C GLU A 87 8.70 11.63 0.27
N ILE A 88 9.31 10.69 -0.47
CA ILE A 88 10.77 10.49 -0.51
C ILE A 88 11.50 11.75 -1.03
N GLY A 89 10.89 12.49 -1.96
CA GLY A 89 11.48 13.70 -2.54
C GLY A 89 11.69 14.85 -1.56
N THR A 90 10.84 14.94 -0.54
CA THR A 90 10.85 16.00 0.48
C THR A 90 11.33 15.50 1.84
N ASN A 91 11.53 14.19 1.99
CA ASN A 91 11.80 13.51 3.25
C ASN A 91 10.72 13.82 4.30
N ASP A 92 9.46 13.85 3.87
CA ASP A 92 8.31 14.08 4.74
C ASP A 92 7.45 12.82 4.86
N VAL A 93 6.69 12.74 5.96
CA VAL A 93 5.72 11.66 6.22
C VAL A 93 4.41 12.27 6.67
N LEU A 94 3.35 11.99 5.91
CA LEU A 94 2.01 12.45 6.22
C LEU A 94 1.13 11.29 6.70
N GLU A 95 0.31 11.56 7.70
CA GLU A 95 -0.71 10.63 8.17
C GLU A 95 -2.05 10.93 7.50
N ILE A 96 -2.60 9.93 6.82
CA ILE A 96 -3.94 9.97 6.22
C ILE A 96 -4.89 9.22 7.17
N PRO A 97 -5.86 9.91 7.80
CA PRO A 97 -6.70 9.36 8.87
C PRO A 97 -7.83 8.47 8.32
N CYS A 98 -7.46 7.41 7.61
CA CYS A 98 -8.37 6.41 7.05
C CYS A 98 -7.79 5.01 7.21
N THR A 99 -8.67 4.00 7.19
CA THR A 99 -8.27 2.59 7.21
C THR A 99 -7.76 2.15 5.85
N PHE A 100 -7.01 1.04 5.81
CA PHE A 100 -6.46 0.49 4.57
C PHE A 100 -7.50 0.22 3.48
N ASP A 101 -8.66 -0.32 3.83
CA ASP A 101 -9.77 -0.57 2.90
C ASP A 101 -10.37 0.74 2.37
N LYS A 102 -10.56 1.74 3.24
CA LYS A 102 -11.06 3.06 2.84
C LYS A 102 -10.08 3.79 1.93
N PHE A 103 -8.78 3.68 2.22
CA PHE A 103 -7.76 4.30 1.38
C PHE A 103 -7.85 3.81 -0.08
N LEU A 104 -7.94 2.50 -0.27
CA LEU A 104 -8.00 1.90 -1.60
C LEU A 104 -9.31 2.20 -2.34
N ASN A 105 -10.44 2.25 -1.64
CA ASN A 105 -11.76 2.36 -2.25
C ASN A 105 -12.28 3.80 -2.36
N GLU A 106 -11.83 4.71 -1.50
CA GLU A 106 -12.37 6.07 -1.38
C GLU A 106 -11.29 7.13 -1.62
N GLU A 107 -10.15 7.06 -0.90
CA GLU A 107 -9.12 8.10 -0.95
C GLU A 107 -8.39 8.18 -2.30
N ILE A 108 -7.84 7.06 -2.78
CA ILE A 108 -7.11 7.03 -4.06
C ILE A 108 -7.97 7.54 -5.23
N PRO A 109 -9.24 7.10 -5.39
CA PRO A 109 -10.12 7.64 -6.42
C PRO A 109 -10.44 9.13 -6.26
N LEU A 110 -10.63 9.59 -5.02
CA LEU A 110 -11.01 10.99 -4.74
C LEU A 110 -9.88 11.98 -5.07
N TYR A 111 -8.65 11.56 -4.82
CA TYR A 111 -7.45 12.38 -5.00
C TYR A 111 -6.66 12.04 -6.27
N ALA A 112 -7.34 11.49 -7.28
CA ALA A 112 -6.74 11.09 -8.54
C ALA A 112 -6.01 12.22 -9.29
N ASP A 113 -6.45 13.47 -9.10
CA ASP A 113 -5.89 14.65 -9.79
C ASP A 113 -4.71 15.31 -9.04
N VAL A 114 -4.44 14.90 -7.79
CA VAL A 114 -3.38 15.46 -6.93
C VAL A 114 -2.33 14.43 -6.52
N CYS A 115 -2.56 13.17 -6.88
CA CYS A 115 -1.46 12.26 -7.12
C CYS A 115 -0.87 12.68 -8.44
#